data_AF-A0AAW9SA91-F1
#
_entry.id   AF-A0AAW9SA91-F1
#
_cell.length_a   1.000
_cell.length_b   1.000
_cell.length_c   1.000
_cell.angle_alpha   90.00
_cell.angle_beta   90.00
_cell.angle_gamma   90.00
#
_symmetry.space_group_name_H-M   'P 1'
#
loop_
_entity.id
_entity.type
_entity.pdbx_description
1 polymer ?
#
loop_
_entity_poly.entity_id
_entity_poly.type
_entity_poly.pdbx_seq_one_letter_code
_entity_poly.pdbx_strand_id
1 'polypeptide(L)'
;MKYFQYSEFDSPDAPGSGRNMDPGFLSRLDKAREYSGIPFKINSGYRTRRYNAGLKNSVPDSAHVKGLAVDIGFKTLGQAHKILQGAIKAGFRRIGIGAGFIHLDSDRAKPWPAVWGYPTTNQKLLRQYETVVEGGATLQKAGSMGLALAALLLYIVLTGKEK
;
A
#
# COMPACT_ATOMS: atom_id res chain seq x y z
N MET A 1 4.61 13.40 11.56
CA MET A 1 3.62 13.08 10.53
C MET A 1 2.80 14.34 10.29
N LYS A 2 2.58 14.72 9.03
CA LYS A 2 1.83 15.93 8.64
C LYS A 2 0.33 15.67 8.55
N TYR A 3 -0.04 14.45 8.15
CA TYR A 3 -1.39 14.16 7.69
C TYR A 3 -2.18 13.26 8.62
N PHE A 4 -1.51 12.49 9.48
CA PHE A 4 -2.13 11.45 10.30
C PHE A 4 -1.94 11.70 11.79
N GLN A 5 -2.89 11.19 12.58
CA GLN A 5 -2.80 11.04 14.04
C GLN A 5 -2.60 9.58 14.41
N TYR A 6 -1.91 9.32 15.53
CA TYR A 6 -1.65 7.95 15.98
C TYR A 6 -2.92 7.13 16.19
N SER A 7 -3.99 7.76 16.67
CA SER A 7 -5.28 7.08 16.94
C SER A 7 -5.94 6.50 15.68
N GLU A 8 -5.61 7.00 14.49
CA GLU A 8 -6.10 6.43 13.22
C GLU A 8 -5.54 5.02 12.95
N PHE A 9 -4.48 4.63 13.67
CA PHE A 9 -3.82 3.34 13.54
C PHE A 9 -4.08 2.41 14.73
N ASP A 10 -4.95 2.80 15.66
CA ASP A 10 -5.26 1.97 16.82
C ASP A 10 -5.89 0.63 16.41
N SER A 11 -5.46 -0.44 17.08
CA SER A 11 -6.22 -1.68 17.09
C SER A 11 -7.57 -1.40 17.75
N PRO A 12 -8.71 -1.86 17.20
CA PRO A 12 -10.04 -1.58 17.77
C PRO A 12 -10.20 -2.04 19.22
N ASP A 13 -9.41 -3.03 19.63
CA ASP A 13 -9.44 -3.61 20.96
C ASP A 13 -8.38 -3.03 21.92
N ALA A 14 -7.62 -2.02 21.49
CA ALA A 14 -6.57 -1.37 22.29
C ALA A 14 -6.37 0.11 21.86
N PRO A 15 -7.18 1.05 22.38
CA PRO A 15 -6.99 2.48 22.14
C PRO A 15 -5.57 2.95 22.53
N GLY A 16 -4.99 3.85 21.74
CA GLY A 16 -3.61 4.34 21.87
C GLY A 16 -2.54 3.41 21.30
N SER A 17 -2.89 2.20 20.85
CA SER A 17 -1.95 1.22 20.30
C SER A 17 -1.36 1.59 18.94
N GLY A 18 -1.88 2.61 18.25
CA GLY A 18 -1.30 3.17 17.05
C GLY A 18 0.10 3.74 17.27
N ARG A 19 0.50 4.01 18.52
CA ARG A 19 1.89 4.31 18.90
C ARG A 19 2.86 3.13 18.69
N ASN A 20 2.34 1.91 18.52
CA ASN A 20 3.13 0.71 18.21
C ASN A 20 3.42 0.58 16.70
N MET A 21 2.95 1.52 15.88
CA MET A 21 3.34 1.59 14.47
C MET A 21 4.80 1.98 14.33
N ASP A 22 5.48 1.39 13.33
CA ASP A 22 6.86 1.73 13.03
C ASP A 22 6.97 3.19 12.54
N PRO A 23 7.84 4.03 13.12
CA PRO A 23 7.99 5.42 12.73
C PRO A 23 8.43 5.61 11.27
N GLY A 24 9.28 4.71 10.75
CA GLY A 24 9.75 4.73 9.37
C GLY A 24 8.64 4.40 8.38
N PHE A 25 7.81 3.42 8.71
CA PHE A 25 6.59 3.08 7.98
C PHE A 25 5.63 4.27 7.94
N LEU A 26 5.36 4.90 9.09
CA LEU A 26 4.47 6.05 9.19
C LEU A 26 4.99 7.25 8.39
N SER A 27 6.30 7.53 8.43
CA SER A 27 6.91 8.59 7.61
C SER A 27 6.73 8.31 6.11
N ARG A 28 6.87 7.05 5.68
CA ARG A 28 6.64 6.65 4.29
C ARG A 28 5.17 6.77 3.89
N LEU A 29 4.25 6.39 4.77
CA LEU A 29 2.81 6.51 4.55
C LEU A 29 2.37 7.98 4.44
N ASP A 30 2.94 8.86 5.26
CA ASP A 30 2.72 10.32 5.22
C ASP A 30 3.10 10.89 3.84
N LYS A 31 4.27 10.49 3.30
CA LYS A 31 4.69 10.83 1.93
C LYS A 31 3.77 10.22 0.86
N ALA A 32 3.33 8.98 1.04
CA ALA A 32 2.40 8.35 0.10
C ALA A 32 1.11 9.15 -0.02
N ARG A 33 0.56 9.61 1.10
CA ARG A 33 -0.62 10.48 1.11
C ARG A 33 -0.36 11.82 0.41
N GLU A 34 0.80 12.43 0.65
CA GLU A 34 1.20 13.66 -0.04
C GLU A 34 1.23 13.46 -1.56
N TYR A 35 1.89 12.40 -2.04
CA TYR A 35 1.99 12.10 -3.47
C TYR A 35 0.66 11.71 -4.12
N SER A 36 -0.26 11.10 -3.37
CA SER A 36 -1.60 10.77 -3.85
C SER A 36 -2.51 11.99 -4.00
N GLY A 37 -2.24 13.07 -3.27
CA GLY A 37 -3.05 14.30 -3.30
C GLY A 37 -4.49 14.11 -2.82
N ILE A 38 -4.79 13.03 -2.08
CA ILE A 38 -6.12 12.75 -1.52
C ILE A 38 -6.00 12.27 -0.07
N PRO A 39 -7.02 12.51 0.78
CA PRO A 39 -7.06 11.93 2.13
C PRO A 39 -7.07 10.41 2.09
N PHE A 40 -6.36 9.78 3.03
CA PHE A 40 -6.40 8.34 3.23
C PHE A 40 -7.30 8.04 4.42
N LYS A 41 -8.32 7.20 4.22
CA LYS A 41 -9.09 6.62 5.33
C LYS A 41 -8.42 5.33 5.76
N ILE A 42 -7.79 5.34 6.93
CA ILE A 42 -7.20 4.13 7.51
C ILE A 42 -8.33 3.25 8.06
N ASN A 43 -8.53 2.09 7.45
CA ASN A 43 -9.49 1.09 7.94
C ASN A 43 -8.84 0.20 9.01
N SER A 44 -7.52 -0.01 8.93
CA SER A 44 -6.77 -0.79 9.91
C SER A 44 -5.30 -0.40 9.93
N GLY A 45 -4.74 -0.19 11.12
CA GLY A 45 -3.31 0.07 11.35
C GLY A 45 -2.66 -1.04 12.18
N TYR A 46 -2.20 -0.72 13.38
CA TYR A 46 -1.70 -1.73 14.31
C TYR A 46 -2.83 -2.70 14.69
N ARG A 47 -2.48 -3.97 14.90
CA ARG A 47 -3.40 -4.97 15.45
C ARG A 47 -2.75 -5.64 16.64
N THR A 48 -3.47 -5.77 17.75
CA THR A 48 -3.05 -6.71 18.79
C THR A 48 -3.08 -8.13 18.21
N ARG A 49 -2.25 -9.04 18.76
CA ARG A 49 -2.27 -10.45 18.34
C ARG A 49 -3.66 -11.07 18.50
N ARG A 50 -4.36 -10.71 19.58
CA ARG A 50 -5.73 -11.17 19.87
C ARG A 50 -6.72 -10.71 18.82
N TYR A 51 -6.75 -9.41 18.51
CA TYR A 51 -7.63 -8.88 17.47
C TYR A 51 -7.33 -9.50 16.11
N ASN A 52 -6.04 -9.60 15.75
CA ASN A 52 -5.63 -10.23 14.50
C ASN A 52 -6.13 -11.69 14.42
N ALA A 53 -5.97 -12.49 15.47
CA ALA A 53 -6.43 -13.89 15.50
C ALA A 53 -7.96 -14.04 15.35
N GLY A 54 -8.73 -13.02 15.73
CA GLY A 54 -10.19 -13.01 15.56
C GLY A 54 -10.65 -12.64 14.14
N LEU A 55 -9.76 -12.16 13.27
CA LEU A 55 -10.11 -11.78 11.90
C LEU A 55 -10.05 -12.97 10.94
N LYS A 56 -11.11 -13.13 10.13
CA LYS A 56 -11.14 -14.12 9.06
C LYS A 56 -10.03 -13.85 8.04
N ASN A 57 -9.32 -14.90 7.62
CA ASN A 57 -8.23 -14.86 6.65
C ASN A 57 -7.01 -14.02 7.08
N SER A 58 -6.89 -13.66 8.36
CA SER A 58 -5.64 -13.11 8.87
C SER A 58 -4.64 -14.25 9.09
N VAL A 59 -3.35 -13.92 8.95
CA VAL A 59 -2.27 -14.83 9.33
C VAL A 59 -1.68 -14.40 10.68
N PRO A 60 -1.23 -15.32 11.55
CA PRO A 60 -0.64 -14.97 12.84
C PRO A 60 0.57 -14.03 12.74
N ASP A 61 1.38 -14.21 11.71
CA ASP A 61 2.55 -13.37 11.40
C ASP A 61 2.17 -12.20 10.47
N SER A 62 1.04 -11.55 10.70
CA SER A 62 0.64 -10.38 9.90
C SER A 62 1.58 -9.19 10.12
N ALA A 63 1.89 -8.42 9.07
CA ALA A 63 2.67 -7.19 9.22
C ALA A 63 1.95 -6.14 10.11
N HIS A 64 0.61 -6.22 10.24
CA HIS A 64 -0.15 -5.38 11.16
C HIS A 64 0.22 -5.59 12.62
N VAL A 65 0.53 -6.83 13.05
CA VAL A 65 0.90 -7.10 14.46
C VAL A 65 2.31 -6.62 14.80
N LYS A 66 3.08 -6.21 13.79
CA LYS A 66 4.42 -5.63 13.89
C LYS A 66 4.42 -4.11 13.72
N GLY A 67 3.25 -3.48 13.50
CA GLY A 67 3.16 -2.05 13.21
C GLY A 67 3.70 -1.64 11.84
N LEU A 68 3.78 -2.59 10.89
CA LEU A 68 4.41 -2.42 9.58
C LEU A 68 3.41 -2.51 8.41
N ALA A 69 2.11 -2.36 8.69
CA ALA A 69 1.07 -2.42 7.67
C ALA A 69 -0.12 -1.51 7.94
N VAL A 70 -0.77 -1.07 6.88
CA VAL A 70 -2.09 -0.40 6.91
C VAL A 70 -3.00 -0.92 5.81
N ASP A 71 -4.30 -0.93 6.10
CA ASP A 71 -5.36 -1.09 5.10
C ASP A 71 -6.02 0.28 4.88
N ILE A 72 -5.95 0.79 3.66
CA ILE A 72 -6.48 2.11 3.26
C ILE A 72 -7.75 1.91 2.46
N GLY A 73 -8.88 2.45 2.93
CA GLY A 73 -10.16 2.35 2.23
C GLY A 73 -10.28 3.26 1.00
N PHE A 74 -10.99 2.79 -0.02
CA PHE A 74 -11.40 3.60 -1.17
C PHE A 74 -12.85 3.31 -1.56
N LYS A 75 -13.50 4.26 -2.24
CA LYS A 75 -14.89 4.15 -2.74
C LYS A 75 -14.98 4.08 -4.26
N THR A 76 -13.95 4.55 -4.97
CA THR A 76 -13.92 4.56 -6.44
C THR A 76 -12.59 4.06 -6.97
N LEU A 77 -12.57 3.55 -8.20
CA LEU A 77 -11.32 3.14 -8.86
C LEU A 77 -10.34 4.31 -9.03
N GLY A 78 -10.85 5.52 -9.27
CA GLY A 78 -10.00 6.72 -9.32
C GLY A 78 -9.28 7.01 -8.00
N GLN A 79 -9.93 6.76 -6.86
CA GLN A 79 -9.27 6.84 -5.55
C GLN A 79 -8.23 5.72 -5.37
N ALA A 80 -8.57 4.48 -5.73
CA ALA A 80 -7.66 3.36 -5.67
C ALA A 80 -6.38 3.64 -6.48
N HIS A 81 -6.51 4.16 -7.71
CA HIS A 81 -5.38 4.56 -8.53
C HIS A 81 -4.51 5.59 -7.81
N LYS A 82 -5.07 6.72 -7.33
CA LYS A 82 -4.29 7.74 -6.64
C LYS A 82 -3.53 7.20 -5.43
N ILE A 83 -4.16 6.33 -4.63
CA ILE A 83 -3.49 5.68 -3.48
C ILE A 83 -2.31 4.84 -3.95
N LEU A 84 -2.52 3.94 -4.93
CA LEU A 84 -1.47 3.08 -5.45
C LEU A 84 -0.31 3.87 -6.05
N GLN A 85 -0.60 4.94 -6.79
CA GLN A 85 0.41 5.83 -7.37
C GLN A 85 1.26 6.50 -6.31
N GLY A 86 0.63 7.06 -5.27
CA GLY A 86 1.35 7.67 -4.15
C GLY A 86 2.15 6.66 -3.35
N ALA A 87 1.60 5.46 -3.14
CA ALA A 87 2.29 4.37 -2.46
C ALA A 87 3.57 3.94 -3.20
N ILE A 88 3.48 3.72 -4.52
CA ILE A 88 4.63 3.36 -5.36
C ILE A 88 5.67 4.48 -5.36
N LYS A 89 5.25 5.74 -5.51
CA LYS A 89 6.15 6.91 -5.44
C LYS A 89 6.85 7.04 -4.09
N ALA A 90 6.17 6.71 -2.99
CA ALA A 90 6.76 6.65 -1.65
C ALA A 90 7.64 5.42 -1.41
N GLY A 91 7.72 4.50 -2.38
CA GLY A 91 8.57 3.32 -2.33
C GLY A 91 7.97 2.13 -1.59
N PHE A 92 6.64 2.07 -1.43
CA PHE A 92 5.98 0.81 -1.03
C PHE A 92 6.12 -0.22 -2.15
N ARG A 93 6.43 -1.45 -1.76
CA ARG A 93 6.74 -2.56 -2.68
C ARG A 93 6.01 -3.86 -2.34
N ARG A 94 5.24 -3.87 -1.24
CA ARG A 94 4.34 -4.95 -0.87
C ARG A 94 2.94 -4.36 -0.80
N ILE A 95 2.13 -4.67 -1.81
CA ILE A 95 0.83 -4.04 -2.05
C ILE A 95 -0.22 -5.13 -2.27
N GLY A 96 -1.18 -5.22 -1.36
CA GLY A 96 -2.39 -6.01 -1.56
C GLY A 96 -3.51 -5.12 -2.07
N ILE A 97 -4.24 -5.56 -3.09
CA ILE A 97 -5.37 -4.80 -3.64
C ILE A 97 -6.64 -5.59 -3.30
N GLY A 98 -7.50 -5.07 -2.43
CA GLY A 98 -8.80 -5.64 -2.09
C GLY A 98 -9.96 -5.03 -2.89
N ALA A 99 -11.20 -5.42 -2.58
CA ALA A 99 -12.40 -4.90 -3.25
C ALA A 99 -12.64 -3.40 -3.00
N GLY A 100 -12.30 -2.93 -1.80
CA GLY A 100 -12.53 -1.54 -1.35
C GLY A 100 -11.41 -1.03 -0.45
N PHE A 101 -10.26 -1.69 -0.47
CA PHE A 101 -9.10 -1.27 0.30
C PHE A 101 -7.79 -1.61 -0.42
N ILE A 102 -6.73 -0.90 -0.07
CA ILE A 102 -5.35 -1.18 -0.46
C ILE A 102 -4.56 -1.47 0.80
N HIS A 103 -3.99 -2.67 0.86
CA HIS A 103 -3.06 -3.09 1.89
C HIS A 103 -1.65 -2.63 1.50
N LEU A 104 -1.00 -1.87 2.37
CA LEU A 104 0.41 -1.52 2.23
C LEU A 104 1.16 -2.11 3.41
N ASP A 105 2.24 -2.83 3.15
CA ASP A 105 3.16 -3.27 4.19
C ASP A 105 4.63 -3.06 3.82
N SER A 106 5.51 -3.07 4.81
CA SER A 106 6.97 -2.97 4.63
C SER A 106 7.73 -4.04 5.43
N ASP A 107 7.10 -5.17 5.70
CA ASP A 107 7.74 -6.27 6.44
C ASP A 107 8.79 -6.96 5.56
N ARG A 108 10.07 -6.72 5.88
CA ARG A 108 11.21 -7.27 5.13
C ARG A 108 11.44 -8.76 5.35
N ALA A 109 10.75 -9.38 6.31
CA ALA A 109 10.78 -10.83 6.49
C ALA A 109 9.83 -11.57 5.52
N LYS A 110 9.01 -10.83 4.75
CA LYS A 110 8.06 -11.38 3.76
C LYS A 110 8.61 -11.26 2.33
N PRO A 111 8.12 -12.07 1.38
CA PRO A 111 8.55 -11.99 -0.02
C PRO A 111 8.46 -10.57 -0.57
N TRP A 112 9.51 -10.06 -1.21
CA TRP A 112 9.54 -8.69 -1.69
C TRP A 112 10.37 -8.59 -2.98
N PRO A 113 9.93 -7.81 -3.98
CA PRO A 113 8.65 -7.09 -4.07
C PRO A 113 7.45 -8.04 -4.24
N ALA A 114 6.24 -7.59 -3.88
CA ALA A 114 5.02 -8.38 -4.04
C ALA A 114 3.80 -7.50 -4.32
N VAL A 115 2.98 -7.91 -5.28
CA VAL A 115 1.61 -7.41 -5.50
C VAL A 115 0.68 -8.62 -5.48
N TRP A 116 -0.45 -8.51 -4.80
CA TRP A 116 -1.42 -9.61 -4.76
C TRP A 116 -2.86 -9.10 -4.66
N GLY A 117 -3.80 -9.95 -5.09
CA GLY A 117 -5.22 -9.77 -4.88
C GLY A 117 -5.74 -10.56 -3.67
N TYR A 118 -6.93 -10.18 -3.24
CA TYR A 118 -7.81 -10.95 -2.36
C TYR A 118 -8.90 -11.61 -3.21
N PRO A 119 -9.66 -12.59 -2.67
CA PRO A 119 -10.72 -13.26 -3.44
C PRO A 119 -11.75 -12.31 -4.06
N THR A 120 -11.97 -11.15 -3.46
CA THR A 120 -12.97 -10.15 -3.91
C THR A 120 -12.37 -9.04 -4.78
N THR A 121 -11.11 -9.15 -5.19
CA THR A 121 -10.38 -8.08 -5.88
C THR A 121 -10.87 -7.87 -7.30
N ASN A 122 -10.92 -6.61 -7.73
CA ASN A 122 -11.07 -6.30 -9.15
C ASN A 122 -9.83 -6.75 -9.93
N GLN A 123 -9.98 -7.85 -10.68
CA GLN A 123 -8.88 -8.48 -11.40
C GLN A 123 -8.27 -7.61 -12.50
N LYS A 124 -9.02 -6.66 -13.06
CA LYS A 124 -8.48 -5.71 -14.04
C LYS A 124 -7.49 -4.74 -13.39
N LEU A 125 -7.87 -4.22 -12.21
CA LEU A 125 -7.00 -3.36 -11.42
C LEU A 125 -5.73 -4.10 -10.98
N LEU A 126 -5.86 -5.35 -10.53
CA LEU A 126 -4.71 -6.15 -10.10
C LEU A 126 -3.66 -6.31 -11.21
N ARG A 127 -4.08 -6.79 -12.39
CA ARG A 127 -3.17 -7.02 -13.53
C ARG A 127 -2.42 -5.76 -13.97
N GLN A 128 -3.08 -4.61 -13.90
CA GLN A 128 -2.46 -3.33 -14.25
C GLN A 128 -1.28 -2.98 -13.33
N TYR A 129 -1.30 -3.41 -12.06
CA TYR A 129 -0.26 -3.05 -11.09
C TYR A 129 0.79 -4.15 -10.86
N GLU A 130 0.47 -5.42 -11.14
CA GLU A 130 1.47 -6.51 -11.18
C GLU A 130 2.59 -6.18 -12.19
N THR A 131 2.21 -5.79 -13.40
CA THR A 131 3.15 -5.42 -14.48
C THR A 131 4.03 -4.21 -14.15
N VAL A 132 3.50 -3.23 -13.41
CA VAL A 132 4.25 -2.03 -12.98
C VAL A 132 5.33 -2.38 -11.96
N VAL A 133 5.05 -3.29 -11.02
CA VAL A 133 6.01 -3.68 -9.98
C VAL A 133 7.09 -4.62 -10.54
N GLU A 134 6.73 -5.55 -11.42
CA GLU A 134 7.68 -6.41 -12.13
C GLU A 134 8.58 -5.60 -13.08
N GLY A 135 7.99 -4.69 -13.86
CA GLY A 135 8.74 -3.77 -14.72
C GLY A 135 9.67 -2.86 -13.92
N GLY A 136 9.18 -2.27 -12.83
CA GLY A 136 9.96 -1.40 -11.94
C GLY A 136 11.12 -2.10 -11.22
N ALA A 137 10.98 -3.39 -10.92
CA ALA A 137 12.05 -4.21 -10.35
C ALA A 137 13.13 -4.56 -11.40
N THR A 138 12.71 -4.83 -12.64
CA THR A 138 13.61 -5.12 -13.76
C THR A 138 14.45 -3.89 -14.13
N LEU A 139 13.86 -2.70 -14.09
CA LEU A 139 14.50 -1.43 -14.45
C LEU A 139 15.53 -0.94 -13.43
N GLN A 140 15.35 -1.27 -12.14
CA GLN A 140 16.33 -0.92 -11.11
C GLN A 140 17.70 -1.60 -11.31
N LYS A 141 17.74 -2.66 -12.14
CA LYS A 141 18.97 -3.33 -12.58
C LYS A 141 19.56 -2.76 -13.89
N ALA A 142 18.82 -1.95 -14.66
CA ALA A 142 19.14 -1.66 -16.06
C ALA A 142 19.80 -0.30 -16.37
N GLY A 143 20.03 0.58 -15.40
CA GLY A 143 20.71 1.87 -15.64
C GLY A 143 19.90 2.89 -16.47
N SER A 144 20.52 4.04 -16.78
CA SER A 144 19.86 5.32 -17.12
C SER A 144 18.96 5.33 -18.37
N MET A 145 19.11 4.40 -19.32
CA MET A 145 18.27 4.35 -20.52
C MET A 145 16.91 3.66 -20.31
N GLY A 146 16.74 2.83 -19.27
CA GLY A 146 15.46 2.16 -18.98
C GLY A 146 14.39 3.11 -18.41
N LEU A 147 14.80 4.25 -17.85
CA LEU A 147 13.93 5.20 -17.16
C LEU A 147 12.93 5.88 -18.10
N ALA A 148 13.25 6.13 -19.36
CA ALA A 148 12.40 6.91 -20.26
C ALA A 148 11.16 6.13 -20.75
N LEU A 149 11.33 4.86 -21.13
CA LEU A 149 10.23 4.01 -21.62
C LEU A 149 9.29 3.59 -20.48
N ALA A 150 9.87 3.36 -19.30
CA ALA A 150 9.12 3.06 -18.09
C ALA A 150 8.40 4.29 -17.54
N ALA A 151 9.03 5.47 -17.58
CA ALA A 151 8.36 6.72 -17.27
C ALA A 151 7.22 6.98 -18.25
N LEU A 152 7.32 6.56 -19.51
CA LEU A 152 6.25 6.67 -20.49
C LEU A 152 5.08 5.70 -20.22
N LEU A 153 5.36 4.44 -19.92
CA LEU A 153 4.34 3.46 -19.50
C LEU A 153 3.69 3.83 -18.18
N LEU A 154 4.50 4.29 -17.21
CA LEU A 154 4.02 4.84 -15.95
C LEU A 154 3.21 6.12 -16.23
N TYR A 155 3.67 7.05 -17.05
CA TYR A 155 2.93 8.28 -17.41
C TYR A 155 1.58 7.97 -18.05
N ILE A 156 1.51 7.05 -19.02
CA ILE A 156 0.25 6.62 -19.65
C ILE A 156 -0.71 6.01 -18.60
N VAL A 157 -0.19 5.14 -17.72
CA VAL A 157 -0.95 4.55 -16.60
C VAL A 157 -1.36 5.61 -15.56
N LEU A 158 -0.54 6.64 -15.35
CA LEU A 158 -0.76 7.68 -14.36
C LEU A 158 -1.73 8.77 -14.81
N THR A 159 -1.72 9.12 -16.12
CA THR A 159 -2.49 10.24 -16.67
C THR A 159 -3.74 9.82 -17.43
N GLY A 160 -3.95 8.52 -17.70
CA GLY A 160 -5.14 8.01 -18.39
C GLY A 160 -5.31 8.54 -19.82
N LYS A 161 -4.23 9.01 -20.45
CA LYS A 161 -4.23 9.41 -21.85
C LYS A 161 -3.76 8.20 -22.67
N GLU A 162 -4.69 7.55 -23.37
CA GLU A 162 -4.33 6.70 -24.50
C GLU A 162 -3.82 7.58 -25.65
N LYS A 163 -2.96 7.01 -26.50
CA LYS A 163 -2.33 7.73 -27.63
C LYS A 163 -3.37 8.27 -28.61
#